data_AF-A0A8S3Q4P4-F1
#
_entry.id   AF-A0A8S3Q4P4-F1
#
_cell.length_a   1.000
_cell.length_b   1.000
_cell.length_c   1.000
_cell.angle_alpha   90.00
_cell.angle_beta   90.00
_cell.angle_gamma   90.00
#
_symmetry.space_group_name_H-M   'P 1'
#
loop_
_entity.id
_entity.type
_entity.pdbx_description
1 polymer ?
#
loop_
_entity_poly.entity_id
_entity_poly.type
_entity_poly.pdbx_seq_one_letter_code
_entity_poly.pdbx_strand_id
1 'polypeptide(L)'
;MDVQKLQPTAVVKVNNDLLFVADLQTKAILQIADEKNITATGYELCGNLLCSISIPEMRGCFGLAYRMNSIIMSDHSAGILRIELSSNDVSIILGTETENCKRPHGIATIGNDLVYSDIVKRKLYRVQSYADETISNLSEIVSMAGTGENGNEDGIGRECQFSQPTGMCSEGNTLFVIDSGAKSIRIVTSLSALQKYLSGLSKLYKAFSVHSGILEKGHSNDIEKSISSLKDIEEFLEKSLSEAKSLLDLKINCLQGPHGVPANKTMKSVGMLREMLMSMSDQINSINPDY
;
A
#
# COMPACT_ATOMS: atom_id res chain seq x y z
N MET A 1 20.96 32.35 -22.95
CA MET A 1 20.20 31.10 -23.13
C MET A 1 18.92 31.27 -22.33
N ASP A 2 17.78 31.37 -23.00
CA ASP A 2 16.49 31.31 -22.30
C ASP A 2 16.39 29.93 -21.65
N VAL A 3 16.51 29.88 -20.33
CA VAL A 3 16.16 28.70 -19.56
C VAL A 3 14.66 28.57 -19.70
N GLN A 4 14.19 27.63 -20.52
CA GLN A 4 12.78 27.35 -20.67
C GLN A 4 12.21 27.07 -19.27
N LYS A 5 11.38 27.98 -18.77
CA LYS A 5 10.93 27.96 -17.38
C LYS A 5 9.89 26.86 -17.22
N LEU A 6 10.33 25.67 -16.85
CA LEU A 6 9.44 24.55 -16.52
C LEU A 6 8.61 24.87 -15.26
N GLN A 7 7.42 24.30 -15.19
CA GLN A 7 6.53 24.25 -14.04
C GLN A 7 6.13 22.79 -13.76
N PRO A 8 7.06 21.97 -13.21
CA PRO A 8 6.79 20.60 -12.87
C PRO A 8 5.81 20.51 -11.69
N THR A 9 4.80 19.65 -11.79
CA THR A 9 3.73 19.55 -10.77
C THR A 9 3.49 18.14 -10.25
N ALA A 10 3.87 17.12 -11.01
CA ALA A 10 3.78 15.73 -10.60
C ALA A 10 4.92 14.93 -11.22
N VAL A 11 5.34 13.88 -10.52
CA VAL A 11 6.40 12.97 -10.97
C VAL A 11 6.01 11.54 -10.66
N VAL A 12 6.36 10.62 -11.55
CA VAL A 12 6.29 9.18 -11.29
C VAL A 12 7.58 8.51 -11.72
N LYS A 13 8.15 7.72 -10.82
CA LYS A 13 9.31 6.87 -11.10
C LYS A 13 8.83 5.55 -11.70
N VAL A 14 9.42 5.16 -12.83
CA VAL A 14 9.17 3.85 -13.45
C VAL A 14 10.18 2.83 -12.97
N ASN A 15 11.47 3.20 -13.02
CA ASN A 15 12.60 2.43 -12.51
C ASN A 15 13.73 3.39 -12.14
N ASN A 16 14.95 2.89 -11.89
CA ASN A 16 16.08 3.74 -11.49
C ASN A 16 16.58 4.70 -12.58
N ASP A 17 16.27 4.39 -13.83
CA ASP A 17 16.81 5.09 -14.99
C ASP A 17 15.75 5.92 -15.72
N LEU A 18 14.46 5.77 -15.37
CA LEU A 18 13.34 6.36 -16.07
C LEU A 18 12.30 6.93 -15.09
N LEU A 19 11.92 8.18 -15.33
CA LEU A 19 10.77 8.83 -14.70
C LEU A 19 9.98 9.65 -15.71
N PHE A 20 8.75 10.00 -15.33
CA PHE A 20 7.91 10.94 -16.07
C PHE A 20 7.55 12.12 -15.18
N VAL A 21 7.56 13.32 -15.75
CA VAL A 21 7.21 14.57 -15.07
C VAL A 21 6.07 15.26 -15.81
N ALA A 22 5.01 15.63 -15.12
CA ALA A 22 3.99 16.52 -15.67
C ALA A 22 4.46 17.97 -15.55
N ASP A 23 4.37 18.71 -16.64
CA ASP A 23 4.78 20.10 -16.71
C ASP A 23 3.64 21.00 -17.20
N LEU A 24 3.15 21.89 -16.33
CA LEU A 24 2.01 22.76 -16.66
C LEU A 24 2.36 23.88 -17.65
N GLN A 25 3.62 24.28 -17.72
CA GLN A 25 4.03 25.37 -18.62
C GLN A 25 4.01 24.91 -20.07
N THR A 26 4.63 23.77 -20.35
CA THR A 26 4.68 23.14 -21.69
C THR A 26 3.41 22.36 -22.01
N LYS A 27 2.57 22.11 -21.00
CA LYS A 27 1.38 21.26 -21.08
C LYS A 27 1.71 19.89 -21.64
N ALA A 28 2.73 19.26 -21.08
CA ALA A 28 3.20 17.95 -21.54
C ALA A 28 3.59 17.04 -20.38
N ILE A 29 3.64 15.73 -20.69
CA ILE A 29 4.36 14.75 -19.87
C ILE A 29 5.75 14.57 -20.46
N LEU A 30 6.76 14.88 -19.66
CA LEU A 30 8.18 14.83 -20.01
C LEU A 30 8.74 13.47 -19.58
N GLN A 31 9.31 12.73 -20.52
CA GLN A 31 10.04 11.49 -20.26
C GLN A 31 11.50 11.84 -19.96
N ILE A 32 11.97 11.52 -18.76
CA ILE A 32 13.33 11.82 -18.32
C ILE A 32 14.06 10.53 -18.01
N ALA A 33 15.24 10.35 -18.60
CA ALA A 33 16.09 9.20 -18.34
C ALA A 33 17.56 9.54 -18.17
N ASP A 34 18.30 8.69 -17.46
CA ASP A 34 19.75 8.79 -17.35
C ASP A 34 20.38 7.38 -17.39
N GLU A 35 21.38 7.20 -18.25
CA GLU A 35 22.13 5.94 -18.39
C GLU A 35 22.95 5.59 -17.12
N LYS A 36 23.19 6.57 -16.24
CA LYS A 36 23.95 6.39 -14.99
C LYS A 36 23.08 6.34 -13.73
N ASN A 37 21.78 6.07 -13.88
CA ASN A 37 20.71 6.29 -12.90
C ASN A 37 20.36 7.76 -12.71
N ILE A 38 19.08 8.01 -12.48
CA ILE A 38 18.60 9.32 -12.07
C ILE A 38 19.17 9.65 -10.69
N THR A 39 20.04 10.66 -10.62
CA THR A 39 20.63 11.10 -9.36
C THR A 39 19.67 12.04 -8.64
N ALA A 40 19.32 11.68 -7.40
CA ALA A 40 18.65 12.56 -6.46
C ALA A 40 19.69 13.12 -5.47
N THR A 41 20.15 14.35 -5.69
CA THR A 41 21.09 15.01 -4.76
C THR A 41 20.34 16.04 -3.95
N GLY A 42 19.97 15.67 -2.71
CA GLY A 42 19.30 16.55 -1.75
C GLY A 42 17.89 16.97 -2.19
N TYR A 43 17.81 17.92 -3.11
CA TYR A 43 16.59 18.58 -3.60
C TYR A 43 16.49 18.65 -5.14
N GLU A 44 17.45 18.07 -5.87
CA GLU A 44 17.47 18.08 -7.34
C GLU A 44 17.32 16.67 -7.91
N LEU A 45 16.52 16.57 -8.97
CA LEU A 45 16.41 15.39 -9.84
C LEU A 45 17.04 15.74 -11.19
N CYS A 46 18.08 15.02 -11.57
CA CYS A 46 18.80 15.25 -12.83
C CYS A 46 18.61 14.07 -13.79
N GLY A 47 18.47 14.38 -15.08
CA GLY A 47 18.40 13.42 -16.16
C GLY A 47 18.23 14.11 -17.51
N ASN A 48 18.22 13.32 -18.59
CA ASN A 48 18.07 13.81 -19.96
C ASN A 48 16.61 13.69 -20.40
N LEU A 49 16.08 14.77 -20.99
CA LEU A 49 14.76 14.75 -21.63
C LEU A 49 14.82 13.88 -22.89
N LEU A 50 14.09 12.77 -22.91
CA LEU A 50 14.01 11.86 -24.06
C LEU A 50 12.86 12.21 -25.01
N CYS A 51 11.69 12.47 -24.45
CA CYS A 51 10.45 12.66 -25.18
C CYS A 51 9.51 13.60 -24.42
N SER A 52 8.62 14.27 -25.15
CA SER A 52 7.56 15.12 -24.61
C SER A 52 6.23 14.75 -25.24
N ILE A 53 5.27 14.30 -24.44
CA ILE A 53 3.92 13.95 -24.87
C ILE A 53 3.00 15.15 -24.61
N SER A 54 2.53 15.79 -25.67
CA SER A 54 1.70 17.01 -25.58
C SER A 54 0.28 16.71 -25.11
N ILE A 55 -0.20 17.47 -24.13
CA ILE A 55 -1.56 17.41 -23.60
C ILE A 55 -2.13 18.83 -23.53
N PRO A 56 -2.61 19.39 -24.66
CA PRO A 56 -3.00 20.80 -24.76
C PRO A 56 -4.07 21.24 -23.76
N GLU A 57 -4.93 20.31 -23.34
CA GLU A 57 -6.01 20.55 -22.38
C GLU A 57 -5.61 20.35 -20.91
N MET A 58 -4.34 20.04 -20.63
CA MET A 58 -3.86 20.00 -19.25
C MET A 58 -3.95 21.39 -18.61
N ARG A 59 -4.50 21.45 -17.40
CA ARG A 59 -4.72 22.69 -16.65
C ARG A 59 -4.35 22.56 -15.17
N GLY A 60 -4.28 21.35 -14.62
CA GLY A 60 -3.96 21.12 -13.23
C GLY A 60 -3.65 19.66 -12.95
N CYS A 61 -2.55 19.17 -13.51
CA CYS A 61 -2.06 17.83 -13.22
C CYS A 61 -1.26 17.79 -11.93
N PHE A 62 -1.67 16.95 -10.98
CA PHE A 62 -1.04 16.89 -9.64
C PHE A 62 -0.76 15.45 -9.15
N GLY A 63 -1.04 14.45 -9.97
CA GLY A 63 -0.79 13.05 -9.66
C GLY A 63 -0.47 12.29 -10.93
N LEU A 64 0.56 11.46 -10.87
CA LEU A 64 0.96 10.53 -11.92
C LEU A 64 1.12 9.14 -11.32
N ALA A 65 0.68 8.13 -12.07
CA ALA A 65 0.99 6.73 -11.82
C ALA A 65 1.40 6.06 -13.13
N TYR A 66 2.30 5.08 -13.03
CA TYR A 66 2.74 4.28 -14.16
C TYR A 66 2.25 2.84 -13.99
N ARG A 67 1.65 2.27 -15.03
CA ARG A 67 1.14 0.90 -15.03
C ARG A 67 1.03 0.37 -16.44
N MET A 68 1.50 -0.86 -16.69
CA MET A 68 1.25 -1.60 -17.94
C MET A 68 1.48 -0.76 -19.20
N ASN A 69 2.65 -0.11 -19.29
CA ASN A 69 3.01 0.77 -20.42
C ASN A 69 2.10 2.00 -20.60
N SER A 70 1.35 2.38 -19.57
CA SER A 70 0.51 3.57 -19.55
C SER A 70 0.87 4.49 -18.41
N ILE A 71 0.70 5.79 -18.65
CA ILE A 71 0.70 6.81 -17.60
C ILE A 71 -0.75 7.15 -17.29
N ILE A 72 -1.11 7.07 -16.01
CA ILE A 72 -2.38 7.57 -15.51
C ILE A 72 -2.12 8.89 -14.81
N MET A 73 -2.89 9.91 -15.17
CA MET A 73 -2.76 11.26 -14.60
C MET A 73 -4.08 11.76 -14.03
N SER A 74 -4.00 12.55 -12.97
CA SER A 74 -5.11 13.39 -12.52
C SER A 74 -4.96 14.75 -13.19
N ASP A 75 -6.07 15.37 -13.55
CA ASP A 75 -6.16 16.75 -13.99
C ASP A 75 -7.42 17.39 -13.41
N HIS A 76 -7.29 18.58 -12.85
CA HIS A 76 -8.41 19.31 -12.24
C HIS A 76 -9.52 19.71 -13.22
N SER A 77 -9.27 19.70 -14.53
CA SER A 77 -10.25 20.06 -15.57
C SER A 77 -10.83 18.83 -16.26
N ALA A 78 -9.97 17.92 -16.70
CA ALA A 78 -10.37 16.74 -17.48
C ALA A 78 -10.68 15.50 -16.62
N GLY A 79 -10.15 15.39 -15.41
CA GLY A 79 -10.41 14.28 -14.49
C GLY A 79 -9.25 13.28 -14.44
N ILE A 80 -9.51 11.98 -14.54
CA ILE A 80 -8.48 10.94 -14.62
C ILE A 80 -8.29 10.56 -16.09
N LEU A 81 -7.06 10.64 -16.59
CA LEU A 81 -6.71 10.33 -17.97
C LEU A 81 -5.69 9.19 -18.03
N ARG A 82 -5.76 8.40 -19.10
CA ARG A 82 -4.75 7.42 -19.51
C ARG A 82 -3.99 7.95 -20.71
N ILE A 83 -2.68 7.78 -20.68
CA ILE A 83 -1.79 7.98 -21.82
C ILE A 83 -1.16 6.63 -22.13
N GLU A 84 -1.45 6.08 -23.30
CA GLU A 84 -0.81 4.84 -23.76
C GLU A 84 0.55 5.17 -24.35
N LEU A 85 1.65 4.65 -23.79
CA LEU A 85 3.00 5.05 -24.20
C LEU A 85 3.44 4.46 -25.55
N SER A 86 2.75 3.42 -26.04
CA SER A 86 3.04 2.83 -27.35
C SER A 86 2.51 3.67 -28.52
N SER A 87 1.36 4.33 -28.34
CA SER A 87 0.73 5.17 -29.38
C SER A 87 0.76 6.67 -29.08
N ASN A 88 1.05 7.06 -27.83
CA ASN A 88 0.85 8.41 -27.28
C ASN A 88 -0.62 8.87 -27.28
N ASP A 89 -1.57 7.94 -27.39
CA ASP A 89 -2.99 8.26 -27.31
C ASP A 89 -3.39 8.65 -25.89
N VAL A 90 -4.15 9.73 -25.78
CA VAL A 90 -4.71 10.21 -24.52
C VAL A 90 -6.20 9.93 -24.51
N SER A 91 -6.67 9.24 -23.47
CA SER A 91 -8.08 8.92 -23.26
C SER A 91 -8.52 9.28 -21.85
N ILE A 92 -9.77 9.71 -21.69
CA ILE A 92 -10.36 10.03 -20.39
C ILE A 92 -10.86 8.71 -19.78
N ILE A 93 -10.34 8.34 -18.61
CA ILE A 93 -10.86 7.23 -17.80
C ILE A 93 -12.10 7.71 -17.04
N LEU A 94 -12.01 8.89 -16.41
CA LEU A 94 -13.08 9.39 -15.55
C LEU A 94 -13.13 10.92 -15.58
N GLY A 95 -14.20 11.50 -16.12
CA GLY A 95 -14.35 12.96 -16.23
C GLY A 95 -14.78 13.66 -14.93
N THR A 96 -14.52 14.97 -14.82
CA THR A 96 -14.85 15.79 -13.63
C THR A 96 -16.35 16.10 -13.47
N GLU A 97 -17.14 15.74 -14.48
CA GLU A 97 -18.60 15.78 -14.50
C GLU A 97 -19.24 14.58 -13.79
N THR A 98 -18.46 13.53 -13.51
CA THR A 98 -18.97 12.31 -12.86
C THR A 98 -19.14 12.47 -11.34
N GLU A 99 -20.01 11.67 -10.73
CA GLU A 99 -20.28 11.78 -9.29
C GLU A 99 -19.02 11.53 -8.43
N ASN A 100 -18.13 10.62 -8.86
CA ASN A 100 -16.98 10.18 -8.08
C ASN A 100 -15.69 10.95 -8.41
N CYS A 101 -15.73 11.91 -9.32
CA CYS A 101 -14.56 12.69 -9.71
C CYS A 101 -14.98 14.14 -9.92
N LYS A 102 -14.55 15.02 -9.02
CA LYS A 102 -14.81 16.46 -9.10
C LYS A 102 -13.53 17.28 -9.18
N ARG A 103 -12.51 16.91 -8.40
CA ARG A 103 -11.18 17.51 -8.46
C ARG A 103 -10.16 16.47 -7.99
N PRO A 104 -9.82 15.49 -8.84
CA PRO A 104 -8.85 14.45 -8.49
C PRO A 104 -7.47 15.08 -8.31
N HIS A 105 -6.67 14.60 -7.36
CA HIS A 105 -5.37 15.19 -7.05
C HIS A 105 -4.26 14.13 -7.01
N GLY A 106 -4.12 13.39 -5.90
CA GLY A 106 -3.13 12.32 -5.79
C GLY A 106 -3.58 11.09 -6.54
N ILE A 107 -2.62 10.36 -7.11
CA ILE A 107 -2.84 9.07 -7.73
C ILE A 107 -1.76 8.11 -7.23
N ALA A 108 -2.15 6.88 -6.90
CA ALA A 108 -1.26 5.77 -6.61
C ALA A 108 -1.86 4.46 -7.12
N THR A 109 -1.06 3.40 -7.18
CA THR A 109 -1.51 2.05 -7.52
C THR A 109 -1.37 1.12 -6.32
N ILE A 110 -2.40 0.34 -6.01
CA ILE A 110 -2.30 -0.76 -5.03
C ILE A 110 -2.60 -2.07 -5.74
N GLY A 111 -1.62 -2.97 -5.81
CA GLY A 111 -1.77 -4.21 -6.55
C GLY A 111 -2.26 -3.96 -7.98
N ASN A 112 -3.48 -4.41 -8.30
CA ASN A 112 -4.07 -4.24 -9.62
C ASN A 112 -4.95 -3.01 -9.82
N ASP A 113 -5.12 -2.20 -8.78
CA ASP A 113 -6.08 -1.11 -8.81
C ASP A 113 -5.42 0.25 -8.81
N LEU A 114 -6.14 1.20 -9.39
CA LEU A 114 -5.84 2.61 -9.30
C LEU A 114 -6.57 3.19 -8.09
N VAL A 115 -5.87 4.00 -7.30
CA VAL A 115 -6.48 4.81 -6.25
C VAL A 115 -6.17 6.26 -6.50
N TYR A 116 -7.18 7.11 -6.39
CA TYR A 116 -7.00 8.55 -6.44
C TYR A 116 -7.67 9.24 -5.26
N SER A 117 -7.13 10.39 -4.86
CA SER A 117 -7.78 11.30 -3.94
C SER A 117 -8.60 12.34 -4.70
N ASP A 118 -9.72 12.76 -4.12
CA ASP A 118 -10.47 13.92 -4.60
C ASP A 118 -10.58 14.95 -3.47
N ILE A 119 -10.03 16.14 -3.72
CA ILE A 119 -9.91 17.19 -2.70
C ILE A 119 -11.22 17.95 -2.45
N VAL A 120 -12.17 17.92 -3.37
CA VAL A 120 -13.50 18.53 -3.16
C VAL A 120 -14.41 17.54 -2.44
N LYS A 121 -14.36 16.27 -2.85
CA LYS A 121 -15.12 15.18 -2.24
C LYS A 121 -14.54 14.73 -0.90
N ARG A 122 -13.29 15.08 -0.59
CA ARG A 122 -12.55 14.69 0.63
C ARG A 122 -12.56 13.18 0.85
N LYS A 123 -12.34 12.45 -0.24
CA LYS A 123 -12.45 11.00 -0.31
C LYS A 123 -11.29 10.42 -1.10
N LEU A 124 -11.00 9.16 -0.81
CA LEU A 124 -10.18 8.30 -1.65
C LEU A 124 -11.09 7.33 -2.39
N TYR A 125 -10.87 7.20 -3.69
CA TYR A 125 -11.62 6.32 -4.57
C TYR A 125 -10.70 5.26 -5.15
N ARG A 126 -11.20 4.03 -5.23
CA ARG A 126 -10.53 2.90 -5.87
C ARG A 126 -11.27 2.55 -7.15
N VAL A 127 -10.52 2.36 -8.23
CA VAL A 127 -11.01 1.87 -9.51
C VAL A 127 -10.59 0.40 -9.63
N GLN A 128 -11.55 -0.53 -9.53
CA GLN A 128 -11.26 -1.97 -9.50
C GLN A 128 -11.05 -2.55 -10.90
N SER A 129 -10.02 -3.37 -11.10
CA SER A 129 -9.75 -4.08 -12.36
C SER A 129 -9.46 -3.15 -13.55
N TYR A 130 -8.28 -2.52 -13.52
CA TYR A 130 -7.73 -1.80 -14.67
C TYR A 130 -7.07 -2.75 -15.71
N ALA A 131 -7.51 -4.00 -15.83
CA ALA A 131 -6.91 -5.00 -16.71
C ALA A 131 -7.96 -5.55 -17.68
N ASP A 132 -8.07 -4.95 -18.88
CA ASP A 132 -7.73 -5.61 -20.15
C ASP A 132 -7.87 -4.62 -21.32
N GLU A 133 -7.22 -4.91 -22.44
CA GLU A 133 -6.99 -4.10 -23.66
C GLU A 133 -8.25 -3.60 -24.42
N THR A 134 -9.43 -3.66 -23.81
CA THR A 134 -10.70 -3.24 -24.40
C THR A 134 -11.53 -2.47 -23.38
N ILE A 135 -11.20 -1.20 -23.17
CA ILE A 135 -12.01 -0.29 -22.36
C ILE A 135 -13.27 0.06 -23.13
N SER A 136 -14.38 -0.62 -22.83
CA SER A 136 -15.72 -0.11 -23.16
C SER A 136 -16.70 -0.10 -21.99
N ASN A 137 -16.31 -0.52 -20.78
CA ASN A 137 -17.11 -0.26 -19.57
C ASN A 137 -16.21 -0.06 -18.35
N LEU A 138 -16.39 1.06 -17.66
CA LEU A 138 -15.71 1.39 -16.42
C LEU A 138 -16.03 0.35 -15.33
N SER A 139 -15.02 -0.48 -15.05
CA SER A 139 -14.53 -0.84 -13.71
C SER A 139 -15.20 -0.10 -12.56
N GLU A 140 -15.83 -0.83 -11.64
CA GLU A 140 -16.52 -0.32 -10.45
C GLU A 140 -15.64 0.69 -9.68
N ILE A 141 -16.10 1.94 -9.57
CA ILE A 141 -15.46 2.99 -8.76
C ILE A 141 -16.08 2.96 -7.38
N VAL A 142 -15.27 2.68 -6.37
CA VAL A 142 -15.75 2.56 -4.99
C VAL A 142 -15.10 3.63 -4.13
N SER A 143 -15.93 4.37 -3.38
CA SER A 143 -15.46 5.21 -2.27
C SER A 143 -14.82 4.30 -1.22
N MET A 144 -13.50 4.38 -1.08
CA MET A 144 -12.70 3.51 -0.23
C MET A 144 -12.54 4.10 1.17
N ALA A 145 -12.28 5.41 1.25
CA ALA A 145 -12.07 6.11 2.52
C ALA A 145 -12.60 7.54 2.49
N GLY A 146 -13.04 8.05 3.63
CA GLY A 146 -13.56 9.41 3.79
C GLY A 146 -15.09 9.49 3.84
N THR A 147 -15.63 10.22 4.81
CA THR A 147 -17.06 10.59 4.88
C THR A 147 -17.43 11.61 3.79
N GLY A 148 -16.47 12.47 3.44
CA GLY A 148 -16.62 13.63 2.58
C GLY A 148 -16.78 14.96 3.33
N GLU A 149 -16.90 14.87 4.66
CA GLU A 149 -16.87 16.03 5.54
C GLU A 149 -15.44 16.47 5.82
N ASN A 150 -15.27 17.77 6.06
CA ASN A 150 -13.97 18.32 6.41
C ASN A 150 -13.58 17.95 7.84
N GLY A 151 -12.50 17.20 8.00
CA GLY A 151 -11.95 16.87 9.31
C GLY A 151 -10.64 16.11 9.23
N ASN A 152 -10.22 15.55 10.35
CA ASN A 152 -8.97 14.78 10.49
C ASN A 152 -9.18 13.57 11.42
N GLU A 153 -10.42 13.10 11.53
CA GLU A 153 -10.75 11.96 12.37
C GLU A 153 -10.30 10.64 11.74
N ASP A 154 -9.63 9.82 12.52
CA ASP A 154 -9.30 8.44 12.17
C ASP A 154 -10.56 7.57 12.21
N GLY A 155 -10.62 6.53 11.37
CA GLY A 155 -11.78 5.66 11.31
C GLY A 155 -11.63 4.55 10.28
N ILE A 156 -12.61 3.65 10.23
CA ILE A 156 -12.62 2.51 9.31
C ILE A 156 -13.26 2.96 7.99
N GLY A 157 -12.49 2.91 6.91
CA GLY A 157 -13.00 3.16 5.55
C GLY A 157 -13.74 4.49 5.43
N ARG A 158 -15.05 4.44 5.17
CA ARG A 158 -15.91 5.62 4.93
C ARG A 158 -16.25 6.42 6.18
N GLU A 159 -15.84 5.97 7.37
CA GLU A 159 -16.07 6.66 8.63
C GLU A 159 -14.93 7.62 9.00
N CYS A 160 -13.76 7.51 8.36
CA CYS A 160 -12.69 8.48 8.58
C CYS A 160 -12.97 9.80 7.87
N GLN A 161 -12.29 10.87 8.27
CA GLN A 161 -12.40 12.19 7.66
C GLN A 161 -11.05 12.65 7.08
N PHE A 162 -11.14 13.38 5.97
CA PHE A 162 -10.02 14.09 5.35
C PHE A 162 -10.37 15.58 5.23
N SER A 163 -9.37 16.44 5.19
CA SER A 163 -9.55 17.88 4.97
C SER A 163 -9.25 18.25 3.51
N GLN A 164 -8.03 17.94 3.04
CA GLN A 164 -7.60 18.06 1.65
C GLN A 164 -6.56 16.95 1.32
N PRO A 165 -7.01 15.74 0.95
CA PRO A 165 -6.12 14.63 0.62
C PRO A 165 -5.47 14.88 -0.74
N THR A 166 -4.17 15.16 -0.75
CA THR A 166 -3.40 15.68 -1.90
C THR A 166 -2.42 14.64 -2.46
N GLY A 167 -1.17 14.60 -1.98
CA GLY A 167 -0.18 13.63 -2.46
C GLY A 167 -0.48 12.22 -2.00
N MET A 168 -0.15 11.22 -2.82
CA MET A 168 -0.34 9.81 -2.50
C MET A 168 0.86 8.97 -2.96
N CYS A 169 1.23 7.98 -2.17
CA CYS A 169 2.08 6.87 -2.60
C CYS A 169 1.64 5.58 -1.89
N SER A 170 2.08 4.44 -2.41
CA SER A 170 1.77 3.13 -1.85
C SER A 170 3.04 2.35 -1.55
N GLU A 171 2.95 1.51 -0.52
CA GLU A 171 3.91 0.44 -0.24
C GLU A 171 3.13 -0.83 0.05
N GLY A 172 3.27 -1.83 -0.82
CA GLY A 172 2.43 -3.03 -0.80
C GLY A 172 0.94 -2.68 -0.87
N ASN A 173 0.17 -3.08 0.15
CA ASN A 173 -1.28 -2.81 0.26
C ASN A 173 -1.60 -1.62 1.19
N THR A 174 -0.61 -0.81 1.53
CA THR A 174 -0.76 0.38 2.37
C THR A 174 -0.58 1.63 1.53
N LEU A 175 -1.47 2.60 1.72
CA LEU A 175 -1.34 3.94 1.16
C LEU A 175 -0.88 4.93 2.22
N PHE A 176 0.01 5.80 1.79
CA PHE A 176 0.36 7.03 2.50
C PHE A 176 -0.26 8.20 1.75
N VAL A 177 -1.03 8.99 2.48
CA VAL A 177 -1.78 10.12 1.91
C VAL A 177 -1.39 11.38 2.64
N ILE A 178 -0.94 12.39 1.91
CA ILE A 178 -0.68 13.71 2.46
C ILE A 178 -2.01 14.46 2.51
N ASP A 179 -2.54 14.68 3.71
CA ASP A 179 -3.69 15.56 3.90
C ASP A 179 -3.18 16.97 4.23
N SER A 180 -3.06 17.78 3.18
CA SER A 180 -2.50 19.13 3.29
C SER A 180 -3.37 20.06 4.13
N GLY A 181 -4.69 19.84 4.11
CA GLY A 181 -5.64 20.63 4.90
C GLY A 181 -5.56 20.29 6.39
N ALA A 182 -5.36 19.01 6.71
CA ALA A 182 -5.17 18.54 8.08
C ALA A 182 -3.72 18.66 8.58
N LYS A 183 -2.77 18.99 7.69
CA LYS A 183 -1.32 19.06 7.96
C LYS A 183 -0.77 17.74 8.50
N SER A 184 -1.23 16.62 7.95
CA SER A 184 -0.88 15.28 8.42
C SER A 184 -0.60 14.32 7.27
N ILE A 185 0.16 13.26 7.58
CA ILE A 185 0.29 12.10 6.71
C ILE A 185 -0.66 11.04 7.28
N ARG A 186 -1.60 10.57 6.47
CA ARG A 186 -2.61 9.57 6.80
C ARG A 186 -2.16 8.22 6.25
N ILE A 187 -2.35 7.16 7.04
CA ILE A 187 -2.06 5.78 6.61
C ILE A 187 -3.38 5.06 6.38
N VAL A 188 -3.57 4.51 5.19
CA VAL A 188 -4.75 3.71 4.84
C VAL A 188 -4.28 2.30 4.52
N THR A 189 -4.69 1.34 5.36
CA THR A 189 -4.28 -0.07 5.24
C THR A 189 -5.43 -1.02 5.52
N SER A 190 -5.28 -2.29 5.17
CA SER A 190 -6.31 -3.29 5.40
C SER A 190 -6.35 -3.74 6.87
N LEU A 191 -7.55 -3.97 7.41
CA LEU A 191 -7.71 -4.62 8.71
C LEU A 191 -7.23 -6.09 8.69
N SER A 192 -7.08 -6.70 7.52
CA SER A 192 -6.66 -8.10 7.38
C SER A 192 -5.31 -8.40 8.03
N ALA A 193 -4.38 -7.45 8.00
CA ALA A 193 -3.08 -7.59 8.67
C ALA A 193 -3.27 -7.67 10.20
N LEU A 194 -4.09 -6.78 10.77
CA LEU A 194 -4.42 -6.81 12.20
C LEU A 194 -5.20 -8.09 12.56
N GLN A 195 -6.16 -8.52 11.73
CA GLN A 195 -6.90 -9.76 11.95
C GLN A 195 -5.99 -10.99 11.98
N LYS A 196 -5.02 -11.09 11.07
CA LYS A 196 -4.02 -12.18 11.07
C LYS A 196 -3.20 -12.17 12.36
N TYR A 197 -2.74 -11.00 12.78
CA TYR A 197 -1.99 -10.85 14.03
C TYR A 197 -2.83 -11.28 15.24
N LEU A 198 -4.07 -10.77 15.37
CA LEU A 198 -4.97 -11.12 16.46
C LEU A 198 -5.38 -12.60 16.43
N SER A 199 -5.48 -13.22 15.25
CA SER A 199 -5.72 -14.66 15.11
C SER A 199 -4.56 -15.49 15.68
N GLY A 200 -3.31 -15.12 15.37
CA GLY A 200 -2.13 -15.75 15.97
C GLY A 200 -2.10 -15.61 17.49
N LEU A 201 -2.41 -14.41 18.01
CA LEU A 201 -2.50 -14.19 19.46
C LEU A 201 -3.60 -15.03 20.12
N SER A 202 -4.76 -15.18 19.46
CA SER A 202 -5.85 -16.02 19.95
C SER A 202 -5.45 -17.50 20.04
N LYS A 203 -4.73 -18.03 19.03
CA LYS A 203 -4.20 -19.41 19.05
C LYS A 203 -3.26 -19.62 20.24
N LEU A 204 -2.40 -18.64 20.54
CA LEU A 204 -1.47 -18.71 21.68
C LEU A 204 -2.24 -18.81 23.00
N TYR A 205 -3.26 -17.97 23.19
CA TYR A 205 -4.07 -17.99 24.41
C TYR A 205 -4.89 -19.28 24.54
N LYS A 206 -5.42 -19.80 23.43
CA LYS A 206 -6.13 -21.10 23.41
C LYS A 206 -5.20 -22.26 23.79
N ALA A 207 -3.96 -22.30 23.31
CA ALA A 207 -3.00 -23.36 23.65
C ALA A 207 -2.78 -23.51 25.17
N PHE A 208 -2.79 -22.39 25.91
CA PHE A 208 -2.57 -22.37 27.35
C PHE A 208 -3.82 -22.07 28.18
N SER A 209 -5.01 -22.10 27.55
CA SER A 209 -6.29 -21.75 28.20
C SER A 209 -6.29 -20.39 28.93
N VAL A 210 -5.47 -19.44 28.48
CA VAL A 210 -5.39 -18.09 29.01
C VAL A 210 -6.69 -17.35 28.64
N HIS A 211 -7.33 -16.71 29.62
CA HIS A 211 -8.62 -16.04 29.45
C HIS A 211 -9.74 -16.94 28.87
N SER A 212 -9.72 -18.25 29.13
CA SER A 212 -10.72 -19.23 28.68
C SER A 212 -12.16 -19.01 29.21
N GLY A 213 -12.36 -18.08 30.14
CA GLY A 213 -13.69 -17.60 30.54
C GLY A 213 -14.26 -16.51 29.62
N ILE A 214 -13.41 -15.88 28.79
CA ILE A 214 -13.75 -14.81 27.84
C ILE A 214 -13.61 -15.33 26.40
N LEU A 215 -12.58 -16.12 26.14
CA LEU A 215 -12.35 -16.83 24.88
C LEU A 215 -13.06 -18.20 24.90
N GLU A 216 -13.35 -18.77 23.73
CA GLU A 216 -13.77 -20.19 23.62
C GLU A 216 -12.83 -21.11 24.43
N LYS A 217 -13.35 -22.26 24.90
CA LYS A 217 -12.57 -23.23 25.70
C LYS A 217 -11.22 -23.52 25.01
N GLY A 218 -10.13 -23.35 25.77
CA GLY A 218 -8.77 -23.59 25.28
C GLY A 218 -8.46 -25.08 25.08
N HIS A 219 -7.26 -25.35 24.58
CA HIS A 219 -6.72 -26.67 24.28
C HIS A 219 -5.88 -27.25 25.43
N SER A 220 -5.95 -26.72 26.65
CA SER A 220 -5.07 -27.15 27.76
C SER A 220 -5.11 -28.64 28.10
N ASN A 221 -6.15 -29.37 27.66
CA ASN A 221 -6.29 -30.80 27.89
C ASN A 221 -5.95 -31.65 26.65
N ASP A 222 -5.46 -31.02 25.58
CA ASP A 222 -5.13 -31.65 24.31
C ASP A 222 -3.76 -31.13 23.86
N ILE A 223 -2.72 -31.87 24.25
CA ILE A 223 -1.33 -31.49 24.03
C ILE A 223 -0.99 -31.41 22.55
N GLU A 224 -1.54 -32.32 21.73
CA GLU A 224 -1.33 -32.35 20.28
C GLU A 224 -1.92 -31.12 19.58
N LYS A 225 -3.15 -30.71 19.94
CA LYS A 225 -3.73 -29.46 19.43
C LYS A 225 -2.94 -28.23 19.86
N SER A 226 -2.37 -28.26 21.07
CA SER A 226 -1.54 -27.17 21.59
C SER A 226 -0.20 -27.08 20.84
N ILE A 227 0.46 -28.22 20.57
CA ILE A 227 1.67 -28.31 19.75
C ILE A 227 1.40 -27.78 18.33
N SER A 228 0.30 -28.23 17.72
CA SER A 228 -0.13 -27.77 16.38
C SER A 228 -0.37 -26.25 16.35
N SER A 229 -1.05 -25.70 17.36
CA SER A 229 -1.29 -24.26 17.47
C SER A 229 0.00 -23.47 17.60
N LEU A 230 0.97 -23.95 18.38
CA LEU A 230 2.28 -23.31 18.51
C LEU A 230 3.10 -23.39 17.23
N LYS A 231 3.01 -24.52 16.50
CA LYS A 231 3.64 -24.67 15.18
C LYS A 231 3.11 -23.65 14.18
N ASP A 232 1.78 -23.51 14.09
CA ASP A 232 1.16 -22.49 13.23
C ASP A 232 1.62 -21.06 13.56
N ILE A 233 1.81 -20.76 14.85
CA ILE A 233 2.30 -19.45 15.30
C ILE A 233 3.77 -19.28 14.90
N GLU A 234 4.62 -20.29 15.12
CA GLU A 234 6.03 -20.27 14.73
C GLU A 234 6.17 -20.03 13.22
N GLU A 235 5.45 -20.79 12.38
CA GLU A 235 5.43 -20.62 10.93
C GLU A 235 4.98 -19.20 10.52
N PHE A 236 3.95 -18.66 11.16
CA PHE A 236 3.48 -17.29 10.92
C PHE A 236 4.54 -16.23 11.27
N LEU A 237 5.22 -16.40 12.41
CA LEU A 237 6.29 -15.49 12.87
C LEU A 237 7.52 -15.55 11.97
N GLU A 238 7.94 -16.75 11.58
CA GLU A 238 9.05 -16.96 10.65
C GLU A 238 8.76 -16.38 9.27
N LYS A 239 7.55 -16.60 8.76
CA LYS A 239 7.12 -16.01 7.49
C LYS A 239 7.12 -14.49 7.56
N SER A 240 6.55 -13.91 8.62
CA SER A 240 6.53 -12.45 8.83
C SER A 240 7.96 -11.88 8.93
N LEU A 241 8.87 -12.59 9.61
CA LEU A 241 10.30 -12.22 9.67
C LEU A 241 10.96 -12.28 8.29
N SER A 242 10.72 -13.34 7.52
CA SER A 242 11.29 -13.52 6.19
C SER A 242 10.78 -12.45 5.23
N GLU A 243 9.49 -12.13 5.27
CA GLU A 243 8.87 -11.07 4.47
C GLU A 243 9.46 -9.71 4.82
N ALA A 244 9.60 -9.38 6.11
CA ALA A 244 10.20 -8.12 6.55
C ALA A 244 11.68 -7.99 6.16
N LYS A 245 12.46 -9.08 6.26
CA LYS A 245 13.87 -9.09 5.82
C LYS A 245 13.99 -8.87 4.32
N SER A 246 13.14 -9.54 3.54
CA SER A 246 13.10 -9.37 2.09
C SER A 246 12.68 -7.97 1.69
N LEU A 247 11.71 -7.37 2.40
CA LEU A 247 11.21 -6.03 2.11
C LEU A 247 12.27 -4.95 2.39
N LEU A 248 13.03 -5.11 3.48
CA LEU A 248 13.99 -4.10 3.94
C LEU A 248 15.44 -4.37 3.45
N ASP A 249 15.65 -5.36 2.59
CA ASP A 249 16.97 -5.84 2.14
C ASP A 249 17.97 -6.06 3.30
N LEU A 250 17.47 -6.62 4.40
CA LEU A 250 18.22 -6.76 5.64
C LEU A 250 18.95 -8.09 5.69
N LYS A 251 20.29 -8.04 5.59
CA LYS A 251 21.20 -9.21 5.76
C LYS A 251 21.52 -9.53 7.22
N ILE A 252 20.60 -9.22 8.14
CA ILE A 252 20.77 -9.47 9.57
C ILE A 252 20.00 -10.71 10.00
N ASN A 253 20.61 -11.49 10.89
CA ASN A 253 20.04 -12.76 11.34
C ASN A 253 18.75 -12.56 12.15
N CYS A 254 18.56 -11.41 12.79
CA CYS A 254 17.46 -11.18 13.73
C CYS A 254 16.92 -9.75 13.63
N LEU A 255 15.59 -9.61 13.56
CA LEU A 255 14.93 -8.32 13.70
C LEU A 255 14.54 -8.08 15.16
N GLN A 256 14.56 -6.82 15.57
CA GLN A 256 14.08 -6.34 16.87
C GLN A 256 12.90 -5.42 16.60
N GLY A 257 11.83 -5.52 17.40
CA GLY A 257 10.56 -4.76 17.37
C GLY A 257 10.38 -3.58 16.39
N PRO A 258 11.24 -2.54 16.38
CA PRO A 258 11.15 -1.39 15.45
C PRO A 258 10.92 -1.70 13.97
N HIS A 259 11.23 -2.90 13.49
CA HIS A 259 10.99 -3.31 12.11
C HIS A 259 9.56 -3.82 11.85
N GLY A 260 8.65 -3.68 12.81
CA GLY A 260 7.26 -4.15 12.68
C GLY A 260 7.09 -5.67 12.79
N VAL A 261 8.12 -6.39 13.25
CA VAL A 261 8.06 -7.83 13.52
C VAL A 261 8.41 -8.15 14.97
N PRO A 262 7.92 -9.28 15.52
CA PRO A 262 8.25 -9.70 16.87
C PRO A 262 9.75 -9.86 17.09
N ALA A 263 10.21 -9.54 18.30
CA ALA A 263 11.62 -9.64 18.65
C ALA A 263 12.09 -11.10 18.57
N ASN A 264 13.37 -11.30 18.25
CA ASN A 264 13.99 -12.64 18.26
C ASN A 264 13.78 -13.41 19.59
N LYS A 265 13.71 -12.69 20.72
CA LYS A 265 13.37 -13.28 22.02
C LYS A 265 11.98 -13.91 22.01
N THR A 266 10.98 -13.22 21.47
CA THR A 266 9.61 -13.71 21.34
C THR A 266 9.56 -14.97 20.48
N MET A 267 10.26 -14.98 19.34
CA MET A 267 10.32 -16.17 18.48
C MET A 267 10.91 -17.38 19.21
N LYS A 268 12.06 -17.19 19.88
CA LYS A 268 12.67 -18.24 20.70
C LYS A 268 11.75 -18.75 21.80
N SER A 269 11.04 -17.84 22.47
CA SER A 269 10.09 -18.23 23.52
C SER A 269 8.95 -19.10 22.98
N VAL A 270 8.41 -18.79 21.80
CA VAL A 270 7.37 -19.63 21.17
C VAL A 270 7.93 -21.00 20.80
N GLY A 271 9.13 -21.06 20.21
CA GLY A 271 9.80 -22.33 19.90
C GLY A 271 10.07 -23.19 21.13
N MET A 272 10.59 -22.60 22.20
CA MET A 272 10.81 -23.28 23.49
C MET A 272 9.52 -23.85 24.08
N LEU A 273 8.40 -23.11 23.99
CA LEU A 273 7.10 -23.61 24.43
C LEU A 273 6.66 -24.83 23.62
N ARG A 274 6.88 -24.84 22.32
CA ARG A 274 6.54 -25.99 21.46
C ARG A 274 7.42 -27.20 21.79
N GLU A 275 8.73 -27.01 21.87
CA GLU A 275 9.69 -28.07 22.23
C GLU A 275 9.36 -28.69 23.59
N MET A 276 8.98 -27.86 24.56
CA MET A 276 8.55 -28.33 25.88
C MET A 276 7.30 -29.19 25.80
N LEU A 277 6.27 -28.78 25.06
CA LEU A 277 5.05 -29.59 24.88
C LEU A 277 5.33 -30.89 24.11
N MET A 278 6.19 -30.86 23.09
CA MET A 278 6.59 -32.09 22.37
C MET A 278 7.30 -33.07 23.30
N SER A 279 8.29 -32.59 24.06
CA SER A 279 8.99 -33.43 25.04
C SER A 279 8.05 -33.99 26.10
N MET A 280 7.04 -33.23 26.51
CA MET A 280 6.02 -33.69 27.46
C MET A 280 5.09 -34.73 26.83
N SER A 281 4.68 -34.56 25.58
CA SER A 281 3.89 -35.56 24.82
C SER A 281 4.66 -36.88 24.70
N ASP A 282 5.94 -36.82 24.31
CA ASP A 282 6.81 -38.00 24.20
C ASP A 282 6.94 -38.75 25.53
N GLN A 283 7.09 -38.01 26.64
CA GLN A 283 7.14 -38.59 27.98
C GLN A 283 5.82 -39.25 28.39
N ILE A 284 4.68 -38.58 28.15
CA ILE A 284 3.36 -39.14 28.45
C ILE A 284 3.15 -40.43 27.65
N ASN A 285 3.43 -40.41 26.34
CA ASN A 285 3.29 -41.58 25.47
C ASN A 285 4.21 -42.73 25.89
N SER A 286 5.40 -42.43 26.41
CA SER A 286 6.33 -43.45 26.93
C SER A 286 5.83 -44.14 28.21
N ILE A 287 5.05 -43.43 29.03
CA ILE A 287 4.52 -43.91 30.31
C ILE A 287 3.15 -44.57 30.12
N ASN A 288 2.31 -44.00 29.26
CA ASN A 288 0.95 -44.45 28.98
C ASN A 288 0.61 -44.23 27.48
N PRO A 289 0.81 -45.22 26.62
CA PRO A 289 0.57 -45.11 25.18
C PRO A 289 -0.91 -44.86 24.80
N ASP A 290 -1.85 -45.14 25.70
CA ASP A 290 -3.29 -45.03 25.48
C ASP A 290 -3.91 -43.74 26.09
N TYR A 291 -3.08 -42.74 26.44
CA TYR A 291 -3.52 -41.48 27.04
C TYR A 291 -4.34 -40.60 26.08
#